data_AF-A0A135LF53-F1
#
_entry.id   AF-A0A135LF53-F1
#
_cell.length_a   1.000
_cell.length_b   1.000
_cell.length_c   1.000
_cell.angle_alpha   90.00
_cell.angle_beta   90.00
_cell.angle_gamma   90.00
#
_symmetry.space_group_name_H-M   'P 1'
#
loop_
_entity.id
_entity.type
_entity.pdbx_description
1 polymer ?
#
loop_
_entity_poly.entity_id
_entity_poly.type
_entity_poly.pdbx_seq_one_letter_code
_entity_poly.pdbx_strand_id
1 'polypeptide(L)'
;MRREKQRRDNLASDNHIPSWGRVAIPKPVTGTLANTDLRFRISQIDGAPDIVGPIVSLLLAVEALHQSVAGSKELARIISLDHASLIDFRARFVEGDPHVIRAMREGLGSSLNLIRDATALAEGLLLVDRCIDTLKDGALKSEVMAIANEMRPPPQTPLPHIQLLDF
;
A
#
# COMPACT_ATOMS: atom_id res chain seq x y z
N MET A 1 -18.56 -24.39 3.11
CA MET A 1 -17.56 -25.48 2.94
C MET A 1 -16.50 -25.21 1.87
N ARG A 2 -16.81 -24.59 0.72
CA ARG A 2 -15.83 -24.36 -0.37
C ARG A 2 -14.70 -23.37 0.00
N ARG A 3 -15.01 -22.28 0.72
CA ARG A 3 -14.01 -21.31 1.24
C ARG A 3 -13.05 -21.93 2.27
N GLU A 4 -13.55 -22.79 3.15
CA GLU A 4 -12.74 -23.47 4.17
C GLU A 4 -11.78 -24.50 3.55
N LYS A 5 -12.25 -25.20 2.52
CA LYS A 5 -11.43 -26.09 1.71
C LYS A 5 -10.34 -25.31 0.96
N GLN A 6 -10.69 -24.17 0.37
CA GLN A 6 -9.75 -23.29 -0.32
C GLN A 6 -8.72 -22.65 0.64
N ARG A 7 -9.09 -22.32 1.90
CA ARG A 7 -8.13 -21.93 2.95
C ARG A 7 -7.17 -23.07 3.29
N ARG A 8 -7.67 -24.29 3.43
CA ARG A 8 -6.83 -25.47 3.72
C ARG A 8 -5.89 -25.80 2.57
N ASP A 9 -6.36 -25.72 1.33
CA ASP A 9 -5.54 -25.98 0.15
C ASP A 9 -4.45 -24.88 -0.02
N ASN A 10 -4.76 -23.62 0.30
CA ASN A 10 -3.78 -22.52 0.33
C ASN A 10 -2.76 -22.64 1.47
N LEU A 11 -3.11 -23.30 2.57
CA LEU A 11 -2.24 -23.58 3.72
C LEU A 11 -1.36 -24.84 3.52
N ALA A 12 -1.85 -25.83 2.77
CA ALA A 12 -1.17 -27.10 2.50
C ALA A 12 -0.23 -27.05 1.28
N SER A 13 -0.34 -26.01 0.46
CA SER A 13 0.58 -25.71 -0.63
C SER A 13 1.86 -25.11 -0.04
N ASP A 14 2.88 -25.96 0.08
CA ASP A 14 4.27 -25.62 0.37
C ASP A 14 4.88 -24.83 -0.81
N ASN A 15 4.31 -23.67 -1.08
CA ASN A 15 4.86 -22.74 -2.05
C ASN A 15 5.85 -21.87 -1.28
N HIS A 16 7.09 -21.87 -1.76
CA HIS A 16 8.21 -21.06 -1.28
C HIS A 16 7.94 -19.53 -1.34
N ILE A 17 6.76 -19.13 -1.86
CA ILE A 17 6.26 -17.77 -1.94
C ILE A 17 5.80 -17.29 -0.55
N PRO A 18 6.39 -16.22 0.00
CA PRO A 18 6.01 -15.62 1.27
C PRO A 18 4.54 -15.17 1.30
N SER A 19 3.94 -15.11 2.49
CA SER A 19 2.51 -14.80 2.66
C SER A 19 2.09 -13.45 2.08
N TRP A 20 2.98 -12.45 2.09
CA TRP A 20 2.74 -11.13 1.49
C TRP A 20 2.78 -11.17 -0.04
N GLY A 21 3.53 -12.09 -0.65
CA GLY A 21 3.63 -12.26 -2.10
C GLY A 21 2.34 -12.78 -2.77
N ARG A 22 1.36 -13.19 -1.95
CA ARG A 22 0.05 -13.68 -2.40
C ARG A 22 -1.06 -12.63 -2.26
N VAL A 23 -0.76 -11.48 -1.67
CA VAL A 23 -1.76 -10.42 -1.45
C VAL A 23 -1.89 -9.60 -2.73
N ALA A 24 -3.11 -9.52 -3.26
CA ALA A 24 -3.40 -8.71 -4.44
C ALA A 24 -3.56 -7.25 -4.03
N ILE A 25 -2.68 -6.38 -4.54
CA ILE A 25 -2.86 -4.93 -4.46
C ILE A 25 -3.67 -4.48 -5.68
N PRO A 26 -4.75 -3.71 -5.49
CA PRO A 26 -5.54 -3.24 -6.61
C PRO A 26 -4.71 -2.30 -7.49
N LYS A 27 -5.00 -2.33 -8.80
CA LYS A 27 -4.43 -1.35 -9.73
C LYS A 27 -5.02 0.02 -9.44
N PRO A 28 -4.27 1.10 -9.72
CA PRO A 28 -4.81 2.45 -9.60
C PRO A 28 -6.07 2.60 -10.46
N VAL A 29 -7.10 3.20 -9.88
CA VAL A 29 -8.34 3.56 -10.57
C VAL A 29 -8.15 4.90 -11.30
N THR A 30 -7.20 5.71 -10.87
CA THR A 30 -6.85 7.01 -11.45
C THR A 30 -5.46 7.03 -12.06
N GLY A 31 -5.27 7.95 -13.01
CA GLY A 31 -3.97 8.22 -13.62
C GLY A 31 -3.60 7.27 -14.75
N THR A 32 -2.64 7.70 -15.55
CA THR A 32 -1.97 6.86 -16.55
C THR A 32 -0.62 6.45 -16.01
N LEU A 33 -0.31 5.17 -16.12
CA LEU A 33 0.96 4.62 -15.66
C LEU A 33 2.12 5.10 -16.56
N ALA A 34 3.08 5.80 -15.97
CA ALA A 34 4.30 6.22 -16.63
C ALA A 34 5.47 5.27 -16.36
N ASN A 35 6.44 5.23 -17.27
CA ASN A 35 7.72 4.58 -17.02
C ASN A 35 8.64 5.58 -16.30
N THR A 36 8.79 5.41 -14.99
CA THR A 36 9.64 6.24 -14.13
C THR A 36 11.00 5.57 -13.89
N ASP A 37 11.99 6.36 -13.47
CA ASP A 37 13.29 5.82 -13.04
C ASP A 37 13.14 4.84 -11.87
N LEU A 38 12.21 5.11 -10.96
CA LEU A 38 11.88 4.22 -9.84
C LEU A 38 11.33 2.88 -10.33
N ARG A 39 10.44 2.91 -11.32
CA ARG A 39 9.89 1.71 -11.96
C ARG A 39 10.98 0.90 -12.68
N PHE A 40 11.90 1.59 -13.36
CA PHE A 40 13.06 0.94 -13.96
C PHE A 40 13.93 0.27 -12.88
N ARG A 41 14.28 0.99 -11.81
CA ARG A 41 15.04 0.47 -10.67
C ARG A 41 14.39 -0.77 -10.04
N ILE A 42 13.08 -0.76 -9.82
CA ILE A 42 12.34 -1.92 -9.31
C ILE A 42 12.51 -3.14 -10.22
N SER A 43 12.54 -2.96 -11.55
CA SER A 43 12.72 -4.07 -12.49
C SER A 43 14.14 -4.63 -12.53
N GLN A 44 15.12 -3.93 -11.95
CA GLN A 44 16.52 -4.34 -11.86
C GLN A 44 16.87 -5.05 -10.55
N ILE A 45 15.93 -5.22 -9.62
CA ILE A 45 16.16 -5.98 -8.39
C ILE A 45 16.54 -7.41 -8.77
N ASP A 46 17.69 -7.88 -8.27
CA ASP A 46 18.25 -9.19 -8.57
C ASP A 46 18.14 -10.14 -7.35
N GLY A 47 18.16 -11.44 -7.63
CA GLY A 47 18.10 -12.50 -6.61
C GLY A 47 17.25 -13.70 -7.02
N ALA A 48 16.94 -14.55 -6.04
CA ALA A 48 16.20 -15.79 -6.28
C ALA A 48 14.79 -15.49 -6.85
N PRO A 49 14.40 -16.07 -8.01
CA PRO A 49 13.15 -15.70 -8.69
C PRO A 49 11.86 -15.90 -7.88
N ASP A 50 11.85 -16.90 -7.00
CA ASP A 50 10.74 -17.23 -6.09
C ASP A 50 10.54 -16.19 -4.98
N ILE A 51 11.56 -15.41 -4.68
CA ILE A 51 11.53 -14.31 -3.71
C ILE A 51 11.38 -12.97 -4.44
N VAL A 52 12.22 -12.71 -5.45
CA VAL A 52 12.30 -11.44 -6.16
C VAL A 52 11.05 -11.21 -7.02
N GLY A 53 10.51 -12.23 -7.68
CA GLY A 53 9.30 -12.08 -8.50
C GLY A 53 8.12 -11.47 -7.70
N PRO A 54 7.79 -12.00 -6.51
CA PRO A 54 6.83 -11.39 -5.60
C PRO A 54 7.19 -9.97 -5.15
N ILE A 55 8.45 -9.68 -4.82
CA ILE A 55 8.91 -8.34 -4.41
C ILE A 55 8.69 -7.33 -5.52
N VAL A 56 9.16 -7.64 -6.73
CA VAL A 56 9.04 -6.78 -7.90
C VAL A 56 7.56 -6.53 -8.21
N SER A 57 6.71 -7.57 -8.14
CA SER A 57 5.27 -7.43 -8.35
C SER A 57 4.62 -6.51 -7.31
N LEU A 58 4.97 -6.67 -6.03
CA LEU A 58 4.52 -5.83 -4.93
C LEU A 58 4.95 -4.37 -5.13
N LEU A 59 6.23 -4.12 -5.34
CA LEU A 59 6.78 -2.78 -5.51
C LEU A 59 6.23 -2.09 -6.76
N LEU A 60 6.07 -2.78 -7.89
CA LEU A 60 5.47 -2.20 -9.10
C LEU A 60 4.00 -1.81 -8.91
N ALA A 61 3.24 -2.53 -8.09
CA ALA A 61 1.86 -2.20 -7.76
C ALA A 61 1.79 -0.97 -6.83
N VAL A 62 2.64 -0.93 -5.81
CA VAL A 62 2.78 0.21 -4.90
C VAL A 62 3.23 1.46 -5.65
N GLU A 63 4.22 1.32 -6.55
CA GLU A 63 4.73 2.42 -7.37
C GLU A 63 3.66 2.98 -8.31
N ALA A 64 2.85 2.11 -8.92
CA ALA A 64 1.72 2.54 -9.74
C ALA A 64 0.71 3.38 -8.94
N LEU A 65 0.38 2.95 -7.71
CA LEU A 65 -0.51 3.71 -6.82
C LEU A 65 0.13 5.02 -6.36
N HIS A 66 1.44 5.00 -6.09
CA HIS A 66 2.20 6.18 -5.74
C HIS A 66 2.13 7.23 -6.84
N GLN A 67 2.35 6.87 -8.11
CA GLN A 67 2.22 7.80 -9.25
C GLN A 67 0.85 8.50 -9.27
N SER A 68 -0.21 7.79 -8.92
CA SER A 68 -1.59 8.34 -8.93
C SER A 68 -1.86 9.33 -7.79
N VAL A 69 -1.15 9.23 -6.66
CA VAL A 69 -1.46 10.02 -5.45
C VAL A 69 -0.36 10.97 -5.00
N ALA A 70 0.88 10.82 -5.50
CA ALA A 70 2.07 11.57 -5.06
C ALA A 70 1.92 13.10 -5.07
N GLY A 71 1.05 13.63 -5.94
CA GLY A 71 0.82 15.06 -6.09
C GLY A 71 -0.07 15.70 -5.02
N SER A 72 -0.77 14.93 -4.18
CA SER A 72 -1.73 15.45 -3.22
C SER A 72 -1.20 15.40 -1.78
N LYS A 73 -1.04 16.59 -1.18
CA LYS A 73 -0.67 16.74 0.24
C LYS A 73 -1.79 16.31 1.17
N GLU A 74 -3.03 16.44 0.70
CA GLU A 74 -4.25 16.08 1.40
C GLU A 74 -4.32 14.56 1.64
N LEU A 75 -3.98 13.77 0.60
CA LEU A 75 -3.98 12.31 0.66
C LEU A 75 -2.80 11.73 1.46
N ALA A 76 -1.74 12.51 1.69
CA ALA A 76 -0.61 12.07 2.52
C ALA A 76 -1.04 11.65 3.93
N ARG A 77 -2.15 12.20 4.45
CA ARG A 77 -2.73 11.80 5.74
C ARG A 77 -3.25 10.36 5.72
N ILE A 78 -3.94 9.96 4.65
CA ILE A 78 -4.45 8.58 4.47
C ILE A 78 -3.28 7.61 4.35
N ILE A 79 -2.27 7.98 3.57
CA ILE A 79 -1.09 7.15 3.32
C ILE A 79 -0.28 6.92 4.60
N SER A 80 -0.37 7.84 5.56
CA SER A 80 0.33 7.78 6.85
C SER A 80 -0.46 7.06 7.95
N LEU A 81 -1.65 6.54 7.68
CA LEU A 81 -2.44 5.82 8.67
C LEU A 81 -1.78 4.49 9.04
N ASP A 82 -1.82 4.16 10.33
CA ASP A 82 -1.45 2.82 10.78
C ASP A 82 -2.49 1.78 10.36
N HIS A 83 -2.16 0.50 10.54
CA HIS A 83 -3.01 -0.59 10.09
C HIS A 83 -4.42 -0.54 10.71
N ALA A 84 -4.54 -0.21 12.00
CA ALA A 84 -5.82 -0.15 12.68
C ALA A 84 -6.70 1.00 12.18
N SER A 85 -6.11 2.20 12.04
CA SER A 85 -6.81 3.38 11.54
C SER A 85 -7.22 3.22 10.08
N LEU A 86 -6.44 2.51 9.28
CA LEU A 86 -6.75 2.23 7.89
C LEU A 86 -7.96 1.27 7.75
N ILE A 87 -8.05 0.27 8.63
CA ILE A 87 -9.22 -0.63 8.70
C ILE A 87 -10.48 0.17 9.08
N ASP A 88 -10.41 1.00 10.12
CA ASP A 88 -11.53 1.82 10.57
C ASP A 88 -11.98 2.81 9.49
N PHE A 89 -11.04 3.55 8.90
CA PHE A 89 -11.30 4.46 7.79
C PHE A 89 -12.00 3.75 6.63
N ARG A 90 -11.51 2.56 6.24
CA ARG A 90 -12.08 1.81 5.13
C ARG A 90 -13.50 1.33 5.42
N ALA A 91 -13.76 0.84 6.64
CA ALA A 91 -15.10 0.41 7.04
C ALA A 91 -16.10 1.58 6.93
N ARG A 92 -15.77 2.72 7.55
CA ARG A 92 -16.60 3.93 7.50
C ARG A 92 -16.76 4.48 6.09
N PHE A 93 -15.71 4.42 5.27
CA PHE A 93 -15.77 4.84 3.88
C PHE A 93 -16.73 3.98 3.04
N VAL A 94 -16.70 2.66 3.23
CA VAL A 94 -17.61 1.72 2.52
C VAL A 94 -19.06 1.90 2.97
N GLU A 95 -19.26 2.16 4.26
CA GLU A 95 -20.58 2.41 4.85
C GLU A 95 -21.16 3.79 4.49
N GLY A 96 -20.33 4.68 3.93
CA GLY A 96 -20.76 6.03 3.56
C GLY A 96 -20.98 6.92 4.77
N ASP A 97 -20.14 6.77 5.80
CA ASP A 97 -20.22 7.57 7.02
C ASP A 97 -20.23 9.09 6.69
N PRO A 98 -21.22 9.86 7.17
CA PRO A 98 -21.33 11.29 6.89
C PRO A 98 -20.08 12.10 7.26
N HIS A 99 -19.35 11.72 8.31
CA HIS A 99 -18.15 12.41 8.75
C HIS A 99 -16.97 12.13 7.82
N VAL A 100 -16.84 10.90 7.33
CA VAL A 100 -15.87 10.57 6.29
C VAL A 100 -16.19 11.32 5.00
N ILE A 101 -17.45 11.34 4.57
CA ILE A 101 -17.89 12.11 3.39
C ILE A 101 -17.62 13.61 3.57
N ARG A 102 -17.79 14.14 4.78
CA ARG A 102 -17.50 15.54 5.10
C ARG A 102 -16.00 15.83 5.08
N ALA A 103 -15.18 15.00 5.71
CA ALA A 103 -13.73 15.10 5.66
C ALA A 103 -13.20 15.05 4.21
N MET A 104 -13.85 14.28 3.34
CA MET A 104 -13.56 14.28 1.90
C MET A 104 -13.82 15.63 1.25
N ARG A 105 -14.99 16.21 1.48
CA ARG A 105 -15.37 17.52 0.93
C ARG A 105 -14.50 18.67 1.44
N GLU A 106 -14.09 18.60 2.71
CA GLU A 106 -13.39 19.70 3.38
C GLU A 106 -11.86 19.62 3.27
N GLY A 107 -11.27 18.42 3.14
CA GLY A 107 -9.82 18.28 3.33
C GLY A 107 -9.08 17.16 2.61
N LEU A 108 -9.73 16.18 1.96
CA LEU A 108 -9.06 15.07 1.25
C LEU A 108 -9.16 15.15 -0.29
N GLY A 109 -9.87 16.17 -0.80
CA GLY A 109 -10.13 16.36 -2.22
C GLY A 109 -11.43 15.69 -2.70
N SER A 110 -11.89 16.09 -3.88
CA SER A 110 -13.23 15.73 -4.39
C SER A 110 -13.30 14.36 -5.09
N SER A 111 -12.16 13.68 -5.29
CA SER A 111 -12.11 12.43 -6.06
C SER A 111 -12.10 11.20 -5.16
N LEU A 112 -13.23 10.48 -5.14
CA LEU A 112 -13.35 9.18 -4.47
C LEU A 112 -12.36 8.14 -4.99
N ASN A 113 -11.99 8.21 -6.27
CA ASN A 113 -11.04 7.28 -6.86
C ASN A 113 -9.61 7.55 -6.36
N LEU A 114 -9.23 8.82 -6.19
CA LEU A 114 -7.93 9.15 -5.59
C LEU A 114 -7.84 8.70 -4.12
N ILE A 115 -8.95 8.77 -3.38
CA ILE A 115 -8.99 8.27 -2.00
C ILE A 115 -8.88 6.75 -1.95
N ARG A 116 -9.52 6.03 -2.87
CA ARG A 116 -9.36 4.58 -3.02
C ARG A 116 -7.91 4.22 -3.34
N ASP A 117 -7.29 4.94 -4.27
CA ASP A 117 -5.89 4.73 -4.64
C ASP A 117 -4.95 5.05 -3.47
N ALA A 118 -5.21 6.10 -2.69
CA ALA A 118 -4.44 6.46 -1.50
C ALA A 118 -4.57 5.41 -0.38
N THR A 119 -5.78 4.88 -0.18
CA THR A 119 -6.04 3.80 0.78
C THR A 119 -5.29 2.53 0.35
N ALA A 120 -5.36 2.16 -0.92
CA ALA A 120 -4.63 1.03 -1.47
C ALA A 120 -3.11 1.21 -1.39
N LEU A 121 -2.60 2.44 -1.57
CA LEU A 121 -1.19 2.74 -1.38
C LEU A 121 -0.77 2.51 0.08
N ALA A 122 -1.56 2.99 1.04
CA ALA A 122 -1.31 2.77 2.46
C ALA A 122 -1.26 1.27 2.80
N GLU A 123 -2.24 0.49 2.33
CA GLU A 123 -2.27 -0.97 2.49
C GLU A 123 -1.04 -1.63 1.85
N GLY A 124 -0.65 -1.17 0.67
CA GLY A 124 0.53 -1.65 -0.06
C GLY A 124 1.85 -1.38 0.67
N LEU A 125 2.01 -0.18 1.25
CA LEU A 125 3.19 0.17 2.04
C LEU A 125 3.30 -0.68 3.32
N LEU A 126 2.18 -0.97 3.99
CA LEU A 126 2.17 -1.89 5.14
C LEU A 126 2.58 -3.32 4.74
N LEU A 127 2.20 -3.77 3.53
CA LEU A 127 2.67 -5.06 3.00
C LEU A 127 4.17 -5.04 2.68
N VAL A 128 4.69 -3.92 2.17
CA VAL A 128 6.12 -3.72 1.96
C VAL A 128 6.88 -3.75 3.28
N ASP A 129 6.37 -3.13 4.34
CA ASP A 129 6.96 -3.19 5.68
C ASP A 129 7.03 -4.65 6.18
N ARG A 130 5.92 -5.39 6.00
CA ARG A 130 5.90 -6.81 6.35
C ARG A 130 6.87 -7.65 5.50
N CYS A 131 7.05 -7.30 4.23
CA CYS A 131 8.06 -7.89 3.36
C CYS A 131 9.45 -7.65 3.94
N ILE A 132 9.84 -6.40 4.19
CA ILE A 132 11.13 -5.99 4.76
C ILE A 132 11.41 -6.72 6.08
N ASP A 133 10.42 -6.84 6.96
CA ASP A 133 10.56 -7.52 8.25
C ASP A 133 10.83 -9.03 8.13
N THR A 134 10.33 -9.65 7.06
CA THR A 134 10.43 -11.11 6.86
C THR A 134 11.54 -11.51 5.90
N LEU A 135 12.18 -10.55 5.21
CA LEU A 135 13.34 -10.81 4.37
C LEU A 135 14.57 -11.18 5.20
N LYS A 136 15.21 -12.29 4.81
CA LYS A 136 16.45 -12.79 5.44
C LYS A 136 17.71 -12.23 4.76
N ASP A 137 17.63 -11.94 3.47
CA ASP A 137 18.73 -11.37 2.71
C ASP A 137 18.87 -9.88 3.04
N GLY A 138 20.01 -9.50 3.63
CA GLY A 138 20.28 -8.13 4.07
C GLY A 138 20.50 -7.13 2.92
N ALA A 139 21.07 -7.58 1.80
CA ALA A 139 21.29 -6.72 0.64
C ALA A 139 19.95 -6.41 -0.03
N LEU A 140 19.16 -7.44 -0.30
CA LEU A 140 17.82 -7.31 -0.86
C LEU A 140 16.90 -6.50 0.06
N LYS A 141 16.94 -6.76 1.37
CA LYS A 141 16.18 -5.98 2.36
C LYS A 141 16.53 -4.49 2.30
N SER A 142 17.82 -4.15 2.19
CA SER A 142 18.27 -2.76 2.11
C SER A 142 17.81 -2.08 0.83
N GLU A 143 17.84 -2.79 -0.30
CA GLU A 143 17.35 -2.28 -1.57
C GLU A 143 15.83 -2.04 -1.56
N VAL A 144 15.04 -3.01 -1.09
CA VAL A 144 13.58 -2.87 -0.93
C VAL A 144 13.25 -1.71 -0.01
N MET A 145 13.98 -1.54 1.10
CA MET A 145 13.79 -0.42 2.02
C MET A 145 14.12 0.94 1.37
N ALA A 146 15.18 1.02 0.56
CA ALA A 146 15.53 2.24 -0.15
C ALA A 146 14.44 2.65 -1.15
N ILE A 147 13.93 1.69 -1.94
CA ILE A 147 12.82 1.91 -2.88
C ILE A 147 11.54 2.32 -2.13
N ALA A 148 11.21 1.63 -1.04
CA ALA A 148 10.03 1.94 -0.24
C ALA A 148 10.06 3.37 0.32
N ASN A 149 11.23 3.84 0.76
CA ASN A 149 11.40 5.19 1.29
C ASN A 149 11.12 6.29 0.25
N GLU A 150 11.37 6.05 -1.03
CA GLU A 150 11.03 7.01 -2.09
C GLU A 150 9.52 7.16 -2.30
N MET A 151 8.75 6.11 -2.02
CA MET A 151 7.29 6.10 -2.18
C MET A 151 6.53 6.53 -0.92
N ARG A 152 7.23 6.67 0.21
CA ARG A 152 6.60 7.07 1.47
C ARG A 152 6.30 8.57 1.46
N PRO A 153 5.19 8.98 2.08
CA PRO A 153 4.94 10.40 2.30
C PRO A 153 6.06 10.99 3.17
N PRO A 154 6.41 12.26 2.99
CA PRO A 154 7.38 12.92 3.84
C PRO A 154 6.93 12.82 5.31
N PRO A 155 7.86 12.70 6.27
CA PRO A 155 7.52 12.67 7.69
C PRO A 155 6.61 13.85 8.02
N GLN A 156 5.39 13.56 8.46
CA GLN A 156 4.52 14.64 8.92
C GLN A 156 5.10 15.14 10.23
N THR A 157 5.48 16.42 10.30
CA THR A 157 5.64 17.10 11.59
C THR A 157 4.38 16.83 12.41
N PRO A 158 4.48 16.46 13.70
CA PRO A 158 3.30 16.24 14.53
C PRO A 158 2.47 17.51 14.53
N LEU A 159 1.41 17.51 13.74
CA LEU A 159 0.38 18.53 13.81
C LEU A 159 -0.41 18.25 15.10
N PRO A 160 -0.89 19.29 15.80
CA PRO A 160 -1.66 19.13 17.02
C PRO A 160 -2.73 18.07 16.78
N HIS A 161 -2.84 17.11 17.71
CA HIS A 161 -3.81 16.02 17.68
C HIS A 161 -5.20 16.52 17.27
N ILE A 162 -5.49 16.48 15.97
CA ILE A 162 -6.86 16.39 15.49
C ILE A 162 -7.06 14.90 15.40
N GLN A 163 -7.63 14.37 16.47
CA GLN A 163 -8.09 13.00 16.50
C GLN A 163 -9.00 12.80 15.29
N LEU A 164 -8.59 11.93 14.35
CA LEU A 164 -9.50 11.35 13.38
C LEU A 164 -10.65 10.56 14.07
N LEU A 165 -10.56 10.37 15.39
CA LEU A 165 -11.59 9.83 16.27
C LEU A 165 -12.69 10.83 16.66
N ASP A 166 -12.54 12.13 16.35
CA ASP A 166 -13.59 13.15 16.53
C ASP A 166 -14.42 13.40 15.25
N PHE A 167 -14.31 12.47 14.30
CA PHE A 167 -15.22 12.33 13.16
C PHE A 167 -16.03 11.06 13.35
#